data_AF-A0AA36BD88-F1
#
_entry.id   AF-A0AA36BD88-F1
#
_cell.length_a   1.000
_cell.length_b   1.000
_cell.length_c   1.000
_cell.angle_alpha   90.00
_cell.angle_beta   90.00
_cell.angle_gamma   90.00
#
_symmetry.space_group_name_H-M   'P 1'
#
loop_
_entity.id
_entity.type
_entity.pdbx_description
1 polymer ?
#
loop_
_entity_poly.entity_id
_entity_poly.type
_entity_poly.pdbx_seq_one_letter_code
_entity_poly.pdbx_strand_id
1 'polypeptide(L)'
;MKNERTAEDCALIRISFARFAVTTVCLPSISLLLCFFSGVLFQFYDVNETVCNVTNFIPSISAVTGITPQRYLWRICIALHCTPRFAVAFMYFNMYKGFLQSIKKEHQSLFLTLIKVNFWLNIMENSSLIGVTYISNKENYPIHEKIFIVFMATSLCYMLLNTILFRWTRDKH
;
A
#
# COMPACT_ATOMS: atom_id res chain seq x y z
N MET A 1 3.48 -40.52 18.17
CA MET A 1 2.23 -39.71 18.26
C MET A 1 2.40 -38.58 19.28
N LYS A 2 3.38 -37.69 19.06
CA LYS A 2 3.72 -36.60 19.99
C LYS A 2 4.56 -35.56 19.25
N ASN A 3 3.95 -34.72 18.40
CA ASN A 3 4.55 -33.41 18.03
C ASN A 3 3.63 -32.43 17.26
N GLU A 4 2.31 -32.44 17.45
CA GLU A 4 1.42 -31.44 16.80
C GLU A 4 0.91 -30.36 17.76
N ARG A 5 1.26 -30.44 19.05
CA ARG A 5 0.66 -29.62 20.12
C ARG A 5 1.48 -28.39 20.54
N THR A 6 2.56 -28.05 19.87
CA THR A 6 3.50 -26.99 20.33
C THR A 6 3.46 -25.69 19.52
N ALA A 7 2.77 -25.66 18.37
CA ALA A 7 2.68 -24.47 17.53
C ALA A 7 1.41 -23.62 17.78
N GLU A 8 0.36 -24.23 18.36
CA GLU A 8 -0.92 -23.55 18.59
C GLU A 8 -0.93 -22.65 19.83
N ASP A 9 -0.05 -22.90 20.81
CA ASP A 9 0.01 -22.16 22.08
C ASP A 9 0.72 -20.79 21.98
N CYS A 10 1.28 -20.44 20.82
CA CYS A 10 2.04 -19.19 20.61
C CYS A 10 1.25 -18.11 19.84
N ALA A 11 -0.04 -18.32 19.59
CA ALA A 11 -0.88 -17.34 18.87
C ALA A 11 -1.73 -16.54 19.87
N LEU A 12 -1.17 -15.46 20.42
CA LEU A 12 -1.85 -14.60 21.41
C LEU A 12 -3.13 -13.91 20.86
N ILE A 13 -3.27 -13.76 19.53
CA ILE A 13 -4.43 -13.12 18.89
C ILE A 13 -4.74 -13.83 17.56
N ARG A 14 -5.96 -14.37 17.41
CA ARG A 14 -6.52 -14.88 16.14
C ARG A 14 -7.56 -13.89 15.60
N ILE A 15 -7.21 -13.18 14.52
CA ILE A 15 -8.12 -12.28 13.80
C ILE A 15 -8.38 -12.83 12.41
N SER A 16 -9.63 -12.75 11.94
CA SER A 16 -9.96 -13.08 10.54
C SER A 16 -9.23 -12.12 9.60
N PHE A 17 -8.49 -12.67 8.62
CA PHE A 17 -7.77 -11.89 7.62
C PHE A 17 -8.68 -10.89 6.89
N ALA A 18 -9.93 -11.25 6.63
CA ALA A 18 -10.90 -10.36 6.00
C ALA A 18 -11.20 -9.12 6.87
N ARG A 19 -11.42 -9.29 8.18
CA ARG A 19 -11.66 -8.16 9.10
C ARG A 19 -10.43 -7.26 9.19
N PHE A 20 -9.25 -7.87 9.32
CA PHE A 20 -7.97 -7.17 9.35
C PHE A 20 -7.74 -6.33 8.08
N ALA A 21 -8.01 -6.91 6.90
CA ALA A 21 -7.86 -6.21 5.63
C ALA A 21 -8.85 -5.04 5.50
N VAL A 22 -10.14 -5.25 5.85
CA VAL A 22 -11.15 -4.19 5.81
C VAL A 22 -10.77 -3.03 6.74
N THR A 23 -10.42 -3.31 7.99
CA THR A 23 -10.01 -2.27 8.95
C THR A 23 -8.80 -1.48 8.43
N THR A 24 -7.80 -2.17 7.89
CA THR A 24 -6.59 -1.55 7.35
C THR A 24 -6.92 -0.60 6.19
N VAL A 25 -7.81 -0.99 5.28
CA VAL A 25 -8.17 -0.19 4.09
C VAL A 25 -9.14 0.95 4.43
N CYS A 26 -10.00 0.80 5.43
CA CYS A 26 -10.92 1.86 5.85
C CYS A 26 -10.20 3.09 6.41
N LEU A 27 -9.04 2.93 7.05
CA LEU A 27 -8.27 4.02 7.65
C LEU A 27 -7.94 5.16 6.67
N PRO A 28 -7.20 4.92 5.56
CA PRO A 28 -6.88 5.98 4.60
C PRO A 28 -8.14 6.49 3.88
N SER A 29 -9.15 5.65 3.64
CA SER A 29 -10.40 6.08 2.99
C SER A 29 -11.16 7.11 3.82
N ILE A 30 -11.34 6.85 5.11
CA ILE A 30 -12.01 7.79 6.03
C ILE A 30 -11.17 9.06 6.18
N SER A 31 -9.85 8.91 6.36
CA SER A 31 -8.94 10.05 6.44
C SER A 31 -9.00 10.93 5.20
N LEU A 32 -9.03 10.34 4.00
CA LEU A 32 -9.08 11.07 2.74
C LEU A 32 -10.36 11.89 2.63
N LEU A 33 -11.51 11.30 2.97
CA LEU A 33 -12.79 12.00 2.96
C LEU A 33 -12.78 13.18 3.93
N LEU A 34 -12.27 12.98 5.15
CA LEU A 34 -12.14 14.05 6.13
C LEU A 34 -11.21 15.17 5.63
N CYS A 35 -10.07 14.83 5.04
CA CYS A 35 -9.14 15.80 4.46
C CYS A 35 -9.79 16.57 3.31
N PHE A 36 -10.51 15.87 2.43
CA PHE A 36 -11.18 16.46 1.28
C PHE A 36 -12.29 17.44 1.69
N PHE A 37 -13.23 17.00 2.52
CA PHE A 37 -14.35 17.85 2.94
C PHE A 37 -13.88 19.04 3.77
N SER A 38 -12.98 18.81 4.74
CA SER A 38 -12.46 19.93 5.54
C SER A 38 -11.62 20.90 4.71
N GLY A 39 -10.79 20.39 3.78
CA GLY A 39 -9.99 21.23 2.89
C GLY A 39 -10.85 22.09 1.95
N VAL A 40 -11.89 21.51 1.35
CA VAL A 40 -12.78 22.26 0.44
C VAL A 40 -13.66 23.26 1.19
N LEU A 41 -14.18 22.92 2.37
CA LEU A 41 -15.10 23.80 3.11
C LEU A 41 -14.38 24.93 3.87
N PHE A 42 -13.22 24.64 4.48
CA PHE A 42 -12.55 25.59 5.36
C PHE A 42 -11.28 26.20 4.76
N GLN A 43 -10.67 25.57 3.76
CA GLN A 43 -9.35 25.94 3.22
C GLN A 43 -9.33 25.92 1.69
N PHE A 44 -10.42 26.36 1.05
CA PHE A 44 -10.63 26.27 -0.40
C PHE A 44 -9.48 26.89 -1.21
N TYR A 45 -9.00 28.06 -0.81
CA TYR A 45 -7.89 28.73 -1.51
C TYR A 45 -6.60 27.92 -1.39
N ASP A 46 -6.23 27.48 -0.18
CA ASP A 46 -4.98 26.74 0.06
C ASP A 46 -4.89 25.42 -0.72
N VAL A 47 -6.03 24.73 -0.91
CA VAL A 47 -6.09 23.46 -1.65
C VAL A 47 -6.20 23.64 -3.16
N ASN A 48 -6.65 24.81 -3.61
CA ASN A 48 -6.79 25.16 -5.03
C ASN A 48 -5.73 26.12 -5.55
N GLU A 49 -4.75 26.53 -4.74
CA GLU A 49 -3.63 27.32 -5.21
C GLU A 49 -2.88 26.56 -6.32
N THR A 50 -2.96 27.10 -7.54
CA THR A 50 -2.19 26.63 -8.68
C THR A 50 -1.15 27.68 -9.03
N VAL A 51 -0.02 27.24 -9.62
CA VAL A 51 1.05 28.14 -10.10
C VAL A 51 0.52 29.19 -11.09
N CYS A 52 -0.60 28.90 -11.77
CA CYS A 52 -1.25 29.78 -12.74
C CYS A 52 -2.39 30.63 -12.15
N ASN A 53 -2.65 30.54 -10.84
CA ASN A 53 -3.73 31.24 -10.14
C ASN A 53 -5.14 30.97 -10.70
N VAL A 54 -5.34 29.79 -11.32
CA VAL A 54 -6.64 29.30 -11.78
C VAL A 54 -7.15 28.28 -10.76
N THR A 55 -8.37 28.47 -10.27
CA THR A 55 -8.99 27.54 -9.33
C THR A 55 -9.36 26.24 -10.04
N ASN A 56 -8.90 25.10 -9.53
CA ASN A 56 -9.44 23.81 -9.93
C ASN A 56 -10.82 23.62 -9.28
N PHE A 57 -11.73 22.92 -9.97
CA PHE A 57 -13.01 22.55 -9.37
C PHE A 57 -12.83 21.46 -8.29
N ILE A 58 -11.87 20.56 -8.50
CA ILE A 58 -11.52 19.48 -7.57
C ILE A 58 -10.02 19.55 -7.29
N PRO A 59 -9.60 19.86 -6.05
CA PRO A 59 -8.20 19.86 -5.68
C PRO A 59 -7.62 18.44 -5.74
N SER A 60 -6.33 18.33 -6.03
CA SER A 60 -5.64 17.03 -6.05
C SER A 60 -5.58 16.40 -4.65
N ILE A 61 -5.46 15.06 -4.58
CA ILE A 61 -5.32 14.34 -3.31
C ILE A 61 -4.13 14.88 -2.50
N SER A 62 -2.96 15.03 -3.13
CA SER A 62 -1.76 15.58 -2.48
C SER A 62 -1.94 17.01 -1.96
N ALA A 63 -2.84 17.81 -2.55
CA ALA A 63 -3.14 19.14 -2.06
C ALA A 63 -3.99 19.08 -0.78
N VAL A 64 -5.09 18.33 -0.78
CA VAL A 64 -6.00 18.24 0.39
C VAL A 64 -5.39 17.48 1.57
N THR A 65 -4.50 16.52 1.31
CA THR A 65 -3.76 15.80 2.36
C THR A 65 -2.46 16.51 2.75
N GLY A 66 -2.07 17.52 1.97
CA GLY A 66 -0.85 18.30 2.19
C GLY A 66 -1.05 19.55 3.05
N ILE A 67 -2.27 19.91 3.44
CA ILE A 67 -2.56 21.12 4.24
C ILE A 67 -2.67 20.82 5.74
N THR A 68 -2.29 21.79 6.58
CA THR A 68 -2.39 21.69 8.04
C THR A 68 -3.77 22.17 8.50
N PRO A 69 -4.45 21.48 9.45
CA PRO A 69 -3.99 20.33 10.25
C PRO A 69 -4.22 18.92 9.65
N GLN A 70 -4.94 18.80 8.54
CA GLN A 70 -5.35 17.54 7.89
C GLN A 70 -4.17 16.59 7.60
N ARG A 71 -3.02 17.17 7.25
CA ARG A 71 -1.77 16.49 6.99
C ARG A 71 -1.34 15.55 8.12
N TYR A 72 -1.57 15.93 9.38
CA TYR A 72 -1.21 15.09 10.53
C TYR A 72 -2.08 13.84 10.60
N LEU A 73 -3.40 13.99 10.43
CA LEU A 73 -4.33 12.88 10.36
C LEU A 73 -3.95 11.92 9.22
N TRP A 74 -3.71 12.49 8.03
CA TRP A 74 -3.31 11.71 6.86
C TRP A 74 -2.02 10.91 7.09
N ARG A 75 -0.96 11.55 7.62
CA ARG A 75 0.32 10.90 7.91
C ARG A 75 0.18 9.74 8.90
N ILE A 76 -0.61 9.91 9.96
CA ILE A 76 -0.86 8.86 10.96
C ILE A 76 -1.63 7.71 10.33
N CYS A 77 -2.71 7.99 9.58
CA CYS A 77 -3.51 6.97 8.93
C CYS A 77 -2.71 6.17 7.88
N ILE A 78 -1.86 6.82 7.08
CA ILE A 78 -0.98 6.13 6.13
C ILE A 78 0.08 5.30 6.84
N ALA A 79 0.70 5.81 7.91
CA ALA A 79 1.65 5.02 8.69
C ALA A 79 0.99 3.74 9.23
N LEU A 80 -0.18 3.88 9.87
CA LEU A 80 -0.97 2.76 10.40
C LEU A 80 -1.47 1.80 9.30
N HIS A 81 -1.70 2.30 8.08
CA HIS A 81 -2.08 1.48 6.93
C HIS A 81 -0.89 0.71 6.34
N CYS A 82 0.28 1.33 6.25
CA CYS A 82 1.47 0.73 5.65
C CYS A 82 2.12 -0.34 6.55
N THR A 83 2.12 -0.15 7.88
CA THR A 83 2.67 -1.15 8.83
C THR A 83 2.13 -2.56 8.60
N PRO A 84 0.80 -2.82 8.60
CA PRO A 84 0.27 -4.15 8.32
C PRO A 84 0.57 -4.62 6.90
N ARG A 85 0.66 -3.72 5.91
CA ARG A 85 0.99 -4.08 4.53
C ARG A 85 2.41 -4.60 4.37
N PHE A 86 3.37 -4.04 5.09
CA PHE A 86 4.72 -4.60 5.14
C PHE A 86 4.70 -6.02 5.72
N ALA A 87 4.01 -6.25 6.82
CA ALA A 87 3.87 -7.59 7.40
C ALA A 87 3.24 -8.58 6.41
N VAL A 88 2.16 -8.17 5.74
CA VAL A 88 1.48 -8.97 4.72
C VAL A 88 2.38 -9.28 3.53
N ALA A 89 3.26 -8.36 3.12
CA ALA A 89 4.23 -8.62 2.05
C ALA A 89 5.17 -9.79 2.39
N PHE A 90 5.69 -9.84 3.63
CA PHE A 90 6.50 -10.97 4.11
C PHE A 90 5.70 -12.27 4.20
N MET A 91 4.45 -12.19 4.69
CA MET A 91 3.56 -13.36 4.77
C MET A 91 3.32 -13.97 3.39
N TYR A 92 2.94 -13.15 2.40
CA TYR A 92 2.72 -13.61 1.03
C TYR A 92 3.99 -14.17 0.39
N PHE A 93 5.14 -13.55 0.62
CA PHE A 93 6.41 -14.07 0.12
C PHE A 93 6.72 -15.48 0.65
N ASN A 94 6.51 -15.71 1.94
CA ASN A 94 6.72 -17.02 2.56
C ASN A 94 5.68 -18.04 2.09
N MET A 95 4.42 -17.62 1.98
CA MET A 95 3.34 -18.47 1.46
C MET A 95 3.62 -18.93 0.02
N TYR A 96 3.98 -18.00 -0.87
CA TYR A 96 4.30 -18.33 -2.26
C TYR A 96 5.54 -19.23 -2.40
N LYS A 97 6.55 -19.05 -1.53
CA LYS A 97 7.67 -20.00 -1.46
C LYS A 97 7.22 -21.40 -1.07
N GLY A 98 6.24 -21.54 -0.18
CA GLY A 98 5.66 -22.82 0.20
C GLY A 98 5.07 -23.58 -0.99
N PHE A 99 4.50 -22.86 -1.97
CA PHE A 99 3.94 -23.47 -3.18
C PHE A 99 4.99 -23.90 -4.22
N LEU A 100 6.28 -23.61 -4.02
CA LEU A 100 7.33 -23.89 -5.00
C LEU A 100 7.38 -25.38 -5.40
N GLN A 101 7.13 -26.29 -4.45
CA GLN A 101 7.15 -27.74 -4.69
C GLN A 101 6.01 -28.21 -5.61
N SER A 102 4.88 -27.48 -5.62
CA SER A 102 3.72 -27.77 -6.46
C SER A 102 3.89 -27.26 -7.91
N ILE A 103 4.92 -26.45 -8.17
CA ILE A 103 5.24 -25.93 -9.50
C ILE A 103 6.16 -26.90 -10.25
N LYS A 104 5.90 -27.09 -11.54
CA LYS A 104 6.74 -27.91 -12.44
C LYS A 104 8.19 -27.42 -12.40
N LYS A 105 9.16 -28.33 -12.33
CA LYS A 105 10.60 -28.02 -12.21
C LYS A 105 11.10 -27.00 -13.25
N GLU A 106 10.61 -27.11 -14.49
CA GLU A 106 10.95 -26.20 -15.60
C GLU A 106 10.60 -24.72 -15.33
N HIS A 107 9.58 -24.46 -14.50
CA HIS A 107 9.09 -23.11 -14.21
C HIS A 107 9.49 -22.59 -12.82
N GLN A 108 10.14 -23.40 -11.98
CA GLN A 108 10.46 -23.03 -10.59
C GLN A 108 11.37 -21.80 -10.49
N SER A 109 12.39 -21.71 -11.36
CA SER A 109 13.31 -20.55 -11.36
C SER A 109 12.60 -19.25 -11.72
N LEU A 110 11.74 -19.27 -12.74
CA LEU A 110 10.93 -18.12 -13.14
C LEU A 110 9.97 -17.73 -12.01
N PHE A 111 9.27 -18.70 -11.43
CA PHE A 111 8.32 -18.48 -10.32
C PHE A 111 9.01 -17.83 -9.11
N LEU A 112 10.18 -18.33 -8.70
CA LEU A 112 10.97 -17.72 -7.63
C LEU A 112 11.39 -16.28 -7.94
N THR A 113 11.76 -16.01 -9.18
CA THR A 113 12.12 -14.65 -9.62
C THR A 113 10.91 -13.73 -9.53
N LEU A 114 9.76 -14.16 -10.04
CA LEU A 114 8.51 -13.38 -9.98
C LEU A 114 8.07 -13.12 -8.53
N ILE A 115 8.18 -14.10 -7.63
CA ILE A 115 7.86 -13.90 -6.21
C ILE A 115 8.77 -12.84 -5.57
N LYS A 116 10.09 -12.91 -5.84
CA LYS A 116 11.05 -11.91 -5.32
C LYS A 116 10.76 -10.52 -5.88
N VAL A 117 10.53 -10.40 -7.18
CA VAL A 117 10.18 -9.13 -7.83
C VAL A 117 8.88 -8.57 -7.25
N ASN A 118 7.83 -9.39 -7.13
CA ASN A 118 6.54 -9.00 -6.56
C ASN A 118 6.69 -8.50 -5.11
N PHE A 119 7.51 -9.19 -4.30
CA PHE A 119 7.83 -8.74 -2.93
C PHE A 119 8.49 -7.36 -2.93
N TRP A 120 9.54 -7.15 -3.73
CA TRP A 120 10.23 -5.87 -3.78
C TRP A 120 9.36 -4.74 -4.33
N LEU A 121 8.52 -5.00 -5.32
CA LEU A 121 7.55 -4.02 -5.82
C LEU A 121 6.57 -3.60 -4.72
N ASN A 122 6.07 -4.53 -3.91
CA ASN A 122 5.21 -4.22 -2.76
C ASN A 122 5.95 -3.37 -1.71
N ILE A 123 7.21 -3.70 -1.39
CA ILE A 123 8.03 -2.88 -0.48
C ILE A 123 8.22 -1.46 -1.03
N MET A 124 8.54 -1.32 -2.33
CA MET A 124 8.73 -0.03 -2.98
C MET A 124 7.44 0.77 -3.06
N GLU A 125 6.31 0.14 -3.37
CA GLU A 125 4.98 0.76 -3.37
C GLU A 125 4.65 1.34 -1.99
N ASN A 126 4.77 0.57 -0.91
CA ASN A 126 4.47 1.08 0.44
C ASN A 126 5.45 2.18 0.87
N SER A 127 6.73 2.03 0.54
CA SER A 127 7.75 3.04 0.88
C SER A 127 7.52 4.35 0.14
N SER A 128 7.14 4.29 -1.13
CA SER A 128 6.81 5.48 -1.93
C SER A 128 5.47 6.10 -1.53
N LEU A 129 4.49 5.31 -1.10
CA LEU A 129 3.24 5.82 -0.49
C LEU A 129 3.50 6.60 0.81
N ILE A 130 4.42 6.12 1.65
CA ILE A 130 4.89 6.89 2.81
C ILE A 130 5.62 8.14 2.33
N GLY A 131 6.54 8.01 1.36
CA GLY A 131 7.30 9.13 0.82
C GLY A 131 6.42 10.28 0.31
N VAL A 132 5.42 9.98 -0.52
CA VAL A 132 4.50 10.97 -1.08
C VAL A 132 3.60 11.60 -0.01
N THR A 133 3.39 10.91 1.11
CA THR A 133 2.62 11.40 2.26
C THR A 133 3.42 12.33 3.16
N TYR A 134 4.72 12.08 3.31
CA TYR A 134 5.58 12.89 4.18
C TYR A 134 6.21 14.08 3.45
N ILE A 135 6.58 13.93 2.18
CA ILE A 135 7.13 15.01 1.35
C ILE A 135 5.96 15.68 0.64
N SER A 136 5.56 16.87 1.09
CA SER A 136 4.44 17.58 0.48
C SER A 136 4.84 18.19 -0.88
N ASN A 137 3.88 18.23 -1.81
CA ASN A 137 4.03 18.95 -3.07
C ASN A 137 4.34 20.45 -2.87
N LYS A 138 3.89 21.07 -1.76
CA LYS A 138 4.23 22.45 -1.40
C LYS A 138 5.66 22.61 -0.88
N GLU A 139 6.25 21.55 -0.31
CA GLU A 139 7.61 21.58 0.24
C GLU A 139 8.66 21.36 -0.85
N ASN A 140 8.45 20.36 -1.71
CA ASN A 140 9.35 20.06 -2.81
C ASN A 140 8.62 19.34 -3.94
N TYR A 141 8.03 20.12 -4.85
CA TYR A 141 7.27 19.59 -5.98
C TYR A 141 8.08 18.61 -6.86
N PRO A 142 9.33 18.92 -7.28
CA PRO A 142 10.10 17.99 -8.12
C PRO A 142 10.31 16.62 -7.47
N ILE A 143 10.67 16.57 -6.18
CA ILE A 143 10.87 15.30 -5.48
C ILE A 143 9.54 14.57 -5.28
N HIS A 144 8.49 15.29 -4.87
CA HIS A 144 7.15 14.72 -4.69
C HIS A 144 6.65 14.05 -5.97
N GLU A 145 6.78 14.73 -7.11
CA GLU A 145 6.40 14.20 -8.42
C GLU A 145 7.12 12.89 -8.75
N LYS A 146 8.44 12.82 -8.55
CA LYS A 146 9.21 11.59 -8.81
C LYS A 146 8.81 10.44 -7.90
N ILE A 147 8.58 10.70 -6.61
CA ILE A 147 8.11 9.68 -5.67
C ILE A 147 6.72 9.19 -6.06
N PHE A 148 5.83 10.09 -6.47
CA PHE A 148 4.50 9.73 -6.96
C PHE A 148 4.56 8.84 -8.20
N ILE A 149 5.43 9.15 -9.16
CA ILE A 149 5.64 8.30 -10.35
C ILE A 149 6.12 6.90 -9.94
N VAL A 150 7.08 6.80 -9.01
CA VAL A 150 7.56 5.52 -8.48
C VAL A 150 6.42 4.74 -7.81
N PHE A 151 5.61 5.41 -7.00
CA PHE A 151 4.42 4.81 -6.38
C PHE A 151 3.47 4.23 -7.42
N MET A 152 3.12 5.01 -8.44
CA MET A 152 2.21 4.57 -9.51
C MET A 152 2.77 3.38 -10.29
N ALA A 153 4.02 3.46 -10.74
CA ALA A 153 4.65 2.40 -11.52
C ALA A 153 4.78 1.09 -10.71
N THR A 154 5.24 1.19 -9.46
CA THR A 154 5.41 0.00 -8.60
C THR A 154 4.08 -0.62 -8.21
N SER A 155 3.04 0.18 -7.91
CA SER A 155 1.69 -0.30 -7.61
C SER A 155 1.08 -1.08 -8.77
N LEU A 156 1.17 -0.54 -9.99
CA LEU A 156 0.62 -1.19 -11.18
C LEU A 156 1.36 -2.50 -11.49
N CYS A 157 2.68 -2.48 -11.45
CA CYS A 157 3.50 -3.68 -11.65
C CYS A 157 3.23 -4.74 -10.57
N TYR A 158 3.14 -4.34 -9.30
CA TYR A 158 2.81 -5.23 -8.18
C TYR A 158 1.43 -5.88 -8.38
N MET A 159 0.39 -5.09 -8.67
CA MET A 159 -0.97 -5.61 -8.88
C MET A 159 -1.03 -6.61 -10.04
N LEU A 160 -0.36 -6.31 -11.16
CA LEU A 160 -0.28 -7.20 -12.31
C LEU A 160 0.43 -8.51 -11.96
N LEU A 161 1.62 -8.44 -11.37
CA LEU A 161 2.39 -9.64 -10.99
C LEU A 161 1.67 -10.47 -9.92
N ASN A 162 1.05 -9.82 -8.94
CA ASN A 162 0.28 -10.49 -7.90
C ASN A 162 -0.91 -11.27 -8.50
N THR A 163 -1.59 -10.71 -9.49
CA THR A 163 -2.68 -11.39 -10.22
C THR A 163 -2.17 -12.59 -11.02
N ILE A 164 -1.02 -12.46 -11.69
CA ILE A 164 -0.37 -13.56 -12.43
C ILE A 164 0.04 -14.68 -11.47
N LEU A 165 0.72 -14.34 -10.37
CA LEU A 165 1.15 -15.30 -9.34
C LEU A 165 -0.05 -16.03 -8.73
N PHE A 166 -1.10 -15.29 -8.36
CA PHE A 166 -2.32 -15.86 -7.79
C PHE A 166 -2.98 -16.85 -8.75
N ARG A 167 -3.14 -16.50 -10.02
CA ARG A 167 -3.69 -17.40 -11.04
C ARG A 167 -2.84 -18.66 -11.16
N TRP A 168 -1.52 -18.52 -11.21
CA TRP A 168 -0.62 -19.65 -11.38
C TRP A 168 -0.65 -20.63 -10.20
N THR A 169 -0.83 -20.12 -8.98
CA THR A 169 -1.00 -20.95 -7.78
C THR A 169 -2.39 -21.59 -7.67
N ARG A 170 -3.44 -20.93 -8.20
CA ARG A 170 -4.81 -21.43 -8.12
C ARG A 170 -5.08 -22.54 -9.12
N ASP A 171 -4.58 -22.43 -10.35
CA ASP A 171 -4.81 -23.42 -11.43
C ASP A 171 -4.14 -24.80 -11.15
N LYS A 172 -3.60 -25.00 -9.95
CA LYS A 172 -2.90 -26.21 -9.48
C LYS A 172 -3.61 -26.93 -8.33
N HIS A 173 -4.70 -26.35 -7.80
CA HIS A 173 -5.58 -26.93 -6.79
C HIS A 173 -7.00 -27.06 -7.35
#